data_AF-A0AA88IQL9-F1
#
_entry.id   AF-A0AA88IQL9-F1
#
_cell.length_a   1.000
_cell.length_b   1.000
_cell.length_c   1.000
_cell.angle_alpha   90.00
_cell.angle_beta   90.00
_cell.angle_gamma   90.00
#
_symmetry.space_group_name_H-M   'P 1'
#
loop_
_entity.id
_entity.type
_entity.pdbx_description
1 polymer ?
#
loop_
_entity_poly.entity_id
_entity_poly.type
_entity_poly.pdbx_seq_one_letter_code
_entity_poly.pdbx_strand_id
1 'polypeptide(L)'
;MAMQIAWSREFLKYFGTFFTLATVGLTVGALKRKKPVLLGPIVPLGFILAYQMDSAYGTLIYRMKGEAESIMESEQDRLDLPHGNPTFESIEKARRARSGLTSFLEK
;
A
#
# COMPACT_ATOMS: atom_id res chain seq x y z
N MET A 1 -4.40 -12.51 -3.56
CA MET A 1 -5.01 -11.97 -4.80
C MET A 1 -6.53 -11.82 -4.71
N ALA A 2 -7.31 -12.90 -4.57
CA ALA A 2 -8.78 -12.80 -4.56
C ALA A 2 -9.34 -11.84 -3.50
N MET A 3 -8.80 -11.88 -2.28
CA MET A 3 -9.17 -10.96 -1.20
C MET A 3 -8.84 -9.49 -1.50
N GLN A 4 -7.69 -9.19 -2.14
CA GLN A 4 -7.33 -7.81 -2.52
C GLN A 4 -8.28 -7.26 -3.60
N ILE A 5 -8.62 -8.08 -4.58
CA ILE A 5 -9.57 -7.72 -5.64
C ILE A 5 -10.97 -7.51 -5.03
N ALA A 6 -11.42 -8.41 -4.15
CA ALA A 6 -12.69 -8.28 -3.46
C ALA A 6 -12.73 -6.99 -2.60
N TRP A 7 -11.66 -6.70 -1.87
CA TRP A 7 -11.54 -5.48 -1.07
C TRP A 7 -11.60 -4.22 -1.94
N SER A 8 -10.86 -4.17 -3.05
CA SER A 8 -10.89 -3.02 -3.96
C SER A 8 -12.28 -2.82 -4.58
N ARG A 9 -12.96 -3.90 -4.98
CA ARG A 9 -14.35 -3.85 -5.47
C ARG A 9 -15.32 -3.32 -4.42
N GLU A 10 -15.15 -3.72 -3.16
CA GLU A 10 -16.00 -3.26 -2.07
C GLU A 10 -15.73 -1.78 -1.75
N PHE A 11 -14.46 -1.38 -1.68
CA PHE A 11 -14.05 0.01 -1.49
C PHE A 11 -14.64 0.93 -2.57
N LEU A 12 -14.56 0.50 -3.83
CA LEU A 12 -15.04 1.26 -4.98
C LEU A 12 -16.55 1.57 -4.90
N LYS A 13 -17.38 0.68 -4.32
CA LYS A 13 -18.82 0.94 -4.15
C LYS A 13 -19.06 2.14 -3.22
N TYR A 14 -18.40 2.16 -2.06
CA TYR A 14 -18.55 3.24 -1.09
C TYR A 14 -17.90 4.52 -1.58
N PHE A 15 -16.67 4.43 -2.10
CA PHE A 15 -15.93 5.59 -2.58
C PHE A 15 -16.58 6.19 -3.83
N GLY A 16 -17.08 5.39 -4.76
CA GLY A 16 -17.79 5.87 -5.95
C GLY A 16 -19.08 6.62 -5.58
N THR A 17 -19.82 6.13 -4.58
CA THR A 17 -21.00 6.84 -4.06
C THR A 17 -20.62 8.18 -3.43
N PHE A 18 -19.60 8.19 -2.56
CA PHE A 18 -19.06 9.40 -1.96
C PHE A 18 -18.57 10.41 -3.01
N PHE A 19 -17.78 9.95 -3.98
CA PHE A 19 -17.24 10.78 -5.06
C PHE A 19 -18.36 11.41 -5.89
N THR A 20 -19.41 10.65 -6.20
CA THR A 20 -20.57 11.16 -6.93
C THR A 20 -21.26 12.27 -6.16
N LEU A 21 -21.55 12.05 -4.86
CA LEU A 21 -22.17 13.07 -4.00
C LEU A 21 -21.30 14.32 -3.86
N ALA A 22 -19.99 14.14 -3.65
CA ALA A 22 -19.03 15.24 -3.55
C ALA A 22 -18.97 16.04 -4.86
N THR A 23 -18.88 15.36 -6.01
CA THR A 23 -18.83 15.99 -7.33
C THR A 23 -20.08 16.80 -7.60
N VAL A 24 -21.27 16.26 -7.33
CA VAL A 24 -22.53 17.00 -7.48
C VAL A 24 -22.58 18.21 -6.54
N GLY A 25 -22.25 18.04 -5.26
CA GLY A 25 -22.26 19.12 -4.27
C GLY A 25 -21.29 20.26 -4.61
N LEU A 26 -20.06 19.91 -5.00
CA LEU A 26 -19.04 20.88 -5.43
C LEU A 26 -19.44 21.59 -6.73
N THR A 27 -20.06 20.87 -7.68
CA THR A 27 -20.54 21.46 -8.94
C THR A 27 -21.66 22.47 -8.69
N VAL A 28 -22.67 22.11 -7.89
CA VAL A 28 -23.74 23.03 -7.50
C VAL A 28 -23.17 24.24 -6.76
N GLY A 29 -22.22 24.03 -5.84
CA GLY A 29 -21.53 25.11 -5.12
C GLY A 29 -20.75 26.05 -6.04
N ALA A 30 -20.00 25.50 -7.00
CA ALA A 30 -19.22 26.25 -7.97
C ALA A 30 -20.10 27.14 -8.84
N LEU A 31 -21.22 26.61 -9.33
CA LEU A 31 -22.19 27.35 -10.14
C LEU A 31 -22.90 28.45 -9.35
N LYS A 32 -23.45 28.12 -8.17
CA LYS A 32 -24.18 29.11 -7.34
C LYS A 32 -23.30 30.27 -6.88
N ARG A 33 -22.03 29.99 -6.53
CA ARG A 33 -21.10 31.00 -6.04
C ARG A 33 -20.26 31.65 -7.14
N LYS A 34 -20.40 31.20 -8.40
CA LYS A 34 -19.55 31.59 -9.54
C LYS A 34 -18.05 31.43 -9.22
N LYS A 35 -17.69 30.38 -8.49
CA LYS A 35 -16.33 30.09 -8.02
C LYS A 35 -15.89 28.71 -8.53
N PRO A 36 -15.27 28.64 -9.72
CA PRO A 36 -14.87 27.37 -10.33
C PRO A 36 -13.79 26.63 -9.52
N VAL A 37 -13.02 27.36 -8.69
CA VAL A 37 -12.02 26.79 -7.77
C VAL A 37 -12.60 25.73 -6.82
N LEU A 38 -13.91 25.77 -6.54
CA LEU A 38 -14.59 24.74 -5.73
C LEU A 38 -14.56 23.35 -6.39
N LEU A 39 -14.33 23.25 -7.70
CA LEU A 39 -14.15 21.97 -8.40
C LEU A 39 -12.75 21.36 -8.18
N GLY A 40 -11.81 22.13 -7.62
CA GLY A 40 -10.42 21.70 -7.42
C GLY A 40 -10.26 20.31 -6.81
N PRO A 41 -10.98 19.95 -5.73
CA PRO A 41 -10.89 18.63 -5.10
C PRO A 41 -11.34 17.45 -5.99
N ILE A 42 -12.14 17.68 -7.03
CA ILE A 42 -12.62 16.61 -7.92
C ILE A 42 -11.45 15.96 -8.65
N VAL A 43 -10.40 16.72 -8.99
CA VAL A 43 -9.23 16.20 -9.69
C VAL A 43 -8.49 15.13 -8.87
N PRO A 44 -7.94 15.42 -7.68
CA PRO A 44 -7.25 14.40 -6.87
C PRO A 44 -8.19 13.25 -6.45
N LEU A 45 -9.47 13.53 -6.17
CA LEU A 45 -10.43 12.46 -5.88
C LEU A 45 -10.69 11.55 -7.10
N GLY A 46 -10.69 12.12 -8.31
CA GLY A 46 -10.81 11.38 -9.57
C GLY A 46 -9.62 10.46 -9.82
N PHE A 47 -8.40 10.90 -9.47
CA PHE A 47 -7.21 10.03 -9.53
C PHE A 47 -7.39 8.79 -8.63
N ILE A 48 -7.89 8.98 -7.40
CA ILE A 48 -8.16 7.84 -6.49
C ILE A 48 -9.23 6.92 -7.08
N LEU A 49 -10.30 7.48 -7.65
CA LEU A 49 -11.35 6.67 -8.28
C LEU A 49 -10.80 5.84 -9.44
N ALA A 50 -10.04 6.44 -10.34
CA ALA A 50 -9.45 5.76 -11.49
C ALA A 50 -8.48 4.65 -11.07
N TYR A 51 -7.64 4.92 -10.06
CA TYR A 51 -6.76 3.93 -9.47
C TYR A 51 -7.54 2.73 -8.91
N GLN A 52 -8.63 2.98 -8.18
CA GLN A 52 -9.45 1.91 -7.61
C GLN A 52 -10.22 1.13 -8.69
N MET A 53 -10.67 1.79 -9.75
CA MET A 53 -11.27 1.12 -10.91
C MET A 53 -10.30 0.14 -11.58
N ASP A 54 -9.06 0.57 -11.84
CA ASP A 54 -8.02 -0.29 -12.44
C ASP A 54 -7.59 -1.41 -11.48
N SER A 55 -7.56 -1.14 -10.17
CA SER A 55 -7.29 -2.15 -9.14
C SER A 55 -8.38 -3.24 -9.05
N ALA A 56 -9.65 -2.85 -9.17
CA ALA A 56 -10.80 -3.73 -8.96
C ALA A 56 -11.17 -4.56 -10.21
N TYR A 57 -11.03 -3.96 -11.39
CA TYR A 57 -11.51 -4.50 -12.66
C TYR A 57 -10.50 -4.45 -13.80
N GLY A 58 -9.44 -3.65 -13.67
CA GLY A 58 -8.46 -3.46 -14.72
C GLY A 58 -7.26 -4.39 -14.60
N THR A 59 -6.12 -3.90 -15.08
CA THR A 59 -4.90 -4.70 -15.23
C THR A 59 -3.85 -4.44 -14.16
N LEU A 60 -4.07 -3.44 -13.30
CA LEU A 60 -3.08 -3.00 -12.30
C LEU A 60 -2.47 -4.18 -11.52
N ILE A 61 -3.33 -5.05 -11.00
CA ILE A 61 -2.89 -6.19 -10.18
C ILE A 61 -1.99 -7.15 -10.95
N TYR A 62 -2.24 -7.36 -12.25
CA TYR A 62 -1.37 -8.18 -13.09
C TYR A 62 -0.04 -7.47 -13.39
N ARG A 63 -0.07 -6.16 -13.62
CA ARG A 63 1.15 -5.35 -13.82
C ARG A 63 2.03 -5.35 -12.57
N MET A 64 1.42 -5.18 -11.39
CA MET A 64 2.14 -5.26 -10.11
C MET A 64 2.72 -6.65 -9.87
N LYS A 65 2.01 -7.71 -10.26
CA LYS A 65 2.53 -9.08 -10.18
C LYS A 65 3.77 -9.25 -11.07
N GLY A 66 3.72 -8.79 -12.32
CA GLY A 66 4.85 -8.88 -13.24
C GLY A 66 6.06 -8.07 -12.77
N GLU A 67 5.84 -6.87 -12.22
CA GLU A 67 6.90 -6.06 -11.63
C GLU A 67 7.54 -6.76 -10.42
N ALA A 68 6.72 -7.37 -9.55
CA ALA A 68 7.21 -8.13 -8.41
C ALA A 68 8.07 -9.34 -8.84
N GLU A 69 7.65 -10.06 -9.88
CA GLU A 69 8.43 -11.15 -10.48
C GLU A 69 9.77 -10.64 -11.03
N SER A 70 9.77 -9.51 -11.75
CA SER A 70 11.00 -8.88 -12.26
C SER A 70 11.96 -8.48 -11.13
N ILE A 71 11.45 -7.90 -10.04
CA ILE A 71 12.27 -7.52 -8.87
C ILE A 71 12.90 -8.76 -8.23
N MET A 72 12.14 -9.84 -8.07
CA MET A 72 12.65 -11.09 -7.49
C MET A 72 13.75 -11.73 -8.34
N GLU A 73 13.67 -11.61 -9.66
CA GLU A 73 14.65 -12.20 -10.58
C GLU A 73 15.88 -11.33 -10.81
N SER A 74 15.70 -10.00 -10.91
CA SER A 74 16.75 -9.09 -11.41
C SER A 74 17.29 -8.10 -10.37
N GLU A 75 16.58 -7.89 -9.25
CA GLU A 75 16.89 -6.86 -8.25
C GLU A 75 17.04 -7.45 -6.85
N GLN A 76 17.76 -8.57 -6.73
CA GLN A 76 17.89 -9.32 -5.47
C GLN A 76 18.46 -8.48 -4.31
N ASP A 77 19.37 -7.53 -4.59
CA ASP A 77 19.93 -6.59 -3.62
C ASP A 77 18.86 -5.73 -2.90
N ARG A 78 17.71 -5.45 -3.55
CA ARG A 78 16.60 -4.73 -2.90
C ARG A 78 15.83 -5.56 -1.89
N LEU A 79 15.98 -6.88 -1.94
CA LEU A 79 15.29 -7.83 -1.07
C LEU A 79 16.17 -8.30 0.10
N ASP A 80 17.46 -7.97 0.08
CA ASP A 80 18.39 -8.37 1.13
C ASP A 80 18.03 -7.71 2.46
N LEU A 81 18.12 -8.50 3.52
CA LEU A 81 17.88 -8.01 4.87
C LEU A 81 19.02 -7.05 5.28
N PRO A 82 18.71 -5.97 6.01
CA PRO A 82 19.76 -5.16 6.60
C PRO A 82 20.61 -6.03 7.53
N HIS A 83 21.93 -6.04 7.30
CA HIS A 83 22.93 -6.92 7.93
C HIS A 83 22.94 -8.40 7.47
N GLY A 84 22.23 -8.72 6.39
CA GLY A 84 22.17 -10.06 5.82
C GLY A 84 21.38 -11.06 6.66
N ASN A 85 21.33 -12.30 6.20
CA ASN A 85 20.56 -13.35 6.87
C ASN A 85 21.32 -13.83 8.13
N PRO A 86 20.62 -14.09 9.26
CA PRO A 86 21.25 -14.63 10.45
C PRO A 86 21.99 -15.95 10.14
N THR A 87 23.30 -15.97 10.36
CA THR A 87 24.11 -17.18 10.23
C THR A 87 24.05 -17.99 11.53
N PHE A 88 24.31 -19.30 11.46
CA PHE A 88 24.39 -20.15 12.65
C PHE A 88 25.35 -19.57 13.70
N GLU A 89 26.51 -19.06 13.27
CA GLU A 89 27.49 -18.44 14.18
C GLU A 89 26.95 -17.19 14.88
N SER A 90 26.23 -16.33 14.14
CA SER A 90 25.60 -15.14 14.71
C SER A 90 24.57 -15.50 15.79
N ILE A 91 23.78 -16.56 15.56
CA ILE A 91 22.77 -17.07 16.48
C ILE A 91 23.44 -17.71 17.70
N GLU A 92 24.45 -18.56 17.49
CA GLU A 92 25.15 -19.27 18.55
C GLU A 92 25.93 -18.30 19.46
N LYS A 93 26.55 -17.27 18.88
CA LYS A 93 27.19 -16.19 19.63
C LYS A 93 26.17 -15.44 20.50
N ALA A 94 25.01 -15.08 19.95
CA ALA A 94 23.94 -14.42 20.71
C ALA A 94 23.40 -15.32 21.84
N ARG A 95 23.23 -16.62 21.59
CA ARG A 95 22.79 -17.60 22.58
C ARG A 95 23.76 -17.72 23.75
N ARG A 96 25.06 -17.83 23.47
CA ARG A 96 26.10 -17.90 24.51
C ARG A 96 26.19 -16.62 25.34
N ALA A 97 26.12 -15.46 24.68
CA ALA A 97 26.09 -14.17 25.37
C ALA A 97 24.88 -14.06 26.32
N ARG A 98 23.70 -14.53 25.90
CA ARG A 98 22.50 -14.55 26.74
C ARG A 98 22.64 -15.50 27.93
N SER A 99 23.18 -16.71 27.72
CA SER A 99 23.41 -17.69 28.79
C SER A 99 24.43 -17.20 29.82
N GLY A 100 25.49 -16.52 29.38
CA GLY A 100 26.50 -15.92 30.26
C GLY A 100 25.92 -14.79 31.10
N LEU A 101 25.10 -13.93 30.51
CA LEU A 101 24.44 -12.82 31.22
C LEU A 101 23.50 -13.31 32.34
N THR A 102 22.70 -14.35 32.07
CA THR A 102 21.83 -14.96 33.10
C THR A 102 22.64 -15.55 34.25
N SER A 103 23.76 -16.21 33.97
CA SER A 103 24.63 -16.77 35.03
C SER A 103 25.33 -15.69 35.87
N PHE A 104 25.49 -14.47 35.34
CA PHE A 104 26.07 -13.33 36.04
C PHE A 104 25.03 -12.59 36.91
N LEU A 105 23.75 -12.59 36.50
CA LEU A 105 22.66 -11.95 37.25
C LEU A 105 22.12 -12.81 38.40
N GLU A 106 22.33 -14.14 38.37
CA GLU A 106 21.95 -15.06 39.46
C GLU A 106 23.01 -15.18 40.58
N LYS A 107 24.08 -14.39 40.53
CA LYS A 107 25.20 -14.41 41.48
C LYS A 107 25.28 -13.11 42.27
#